data_AF-A0A4V3H0D1-F1
#
_entry.id   AF-A0A4V3H0D1-F1
#
_cell.length_a   1.000
_cell.length_b   1.000
_cell.length_c   1.000
_cell.angle_alpha   90.00
_cell.angle_beta   90.00
_cell.angle_gamma   90.00
#
_symmetry.space_group_name_H-M   'P 1'
#
loop_
_entity.id
_entity.type
_entity.pdbx_description
1 polymer ?
#
loop_
_entity_poly.entity_id
_entity_poly.type
_entity_poly.pdbx_seq_one_letter_code
_entity_poly.pdbx_strand_id
1 'polypeptide(L)' 'MRQWAVISAVVISKDEDFAQRKALEGGGPPIVWVRVPNTRKRELLAWFETMLPEILAALERGESLIEVI' A
#
# COMPACT_ATOMS: atom_id res chain seq x y z
N MET A 1 29.38 -15.02 2.09
CA MET A 1 29.04 -13.66 1.65
C MET A 1 27.52 -13.55 1.65
N ARG A 2 26.92 -12.81 2.59
CA ARG A 2 25.47 -12.59 2.60
C ARG A 2 25.17 -11.49 1.60
N GLN A 3 24.54 -11.85 0.49
CA GLN A 3 24.04 -10.92 -0.51
C GLN A 3 22.74 -10.32 0.05
N TRP A 4 22.73 -9.03 0.36
CA TRP A 4 21.50 -8.31 0.70
C TRP A 4 20.71 -8.12 -0.59
N ALA A 5 19.54 -8.75 -0.70
CA ALA A 5 18.62 -8.52 -1.80
C ALA A 5 18.08 -7.08 -1.75
N VAL A 6 17.84 -6.48 -2.92
CA VAL A 6 17.20 -5.16 -3.06
C VAL A 6 15.83 -5.22 -2.38
N ILE A 7 15.64 -4.45 -1.30
CA ILE A 7 14.33 -4.38 -0.64
C ILE A 7 13.44 -3.48 -1.50
N SER A 8 12.54 -4.08 -2.26
CA SER A 8 11.39 -3.36 -2.81
C SER A 8 10.50 -2.94 -1.64
N ALA A 9 10.25 -1.64 -1.49
CA ALA A 9 9.43 -1.09 -0.42
C ALA A 9 8.07 -0.65 -0.96
N VAL A 10 7.04 -0.69 -0.11
CA VAL A 10 5.67 -0.26 -0.42
C VAL A 10 5.31 0.89 0.51
N VAL A 11 4.71 1.94 -0.03
CA VAL A 11 4.17 3.05 0.77
C VAL A 11 2.71 2.73 1.07
N ILE A 12 2.33 2.74 2.35
CA ILE A 12 0.95 2.57 2.79
C ILE A 12 0.52 3.87 3.44
N SER A 13 -0.46 4.56 2.86
CA SER A 13 -0.90 5.87 3.34
C SER A 13 -2.40 6.07 3.14
N LYS A 14 -2.99 6.90 4.00
CA LYS A 14 -4.36 7.42 3.82
C LYS A 14 -4.39 8.68 2.95
N ASP A 15 -3.25 9.34 2.81
CA ASP A 15 -3.14 10.61 2.08
C ASP A 15 -3.27 10.38 0.57
N GLU A 16 -4.25 11.04 -0.03
CA GLU A 16 -4.56 10.95 -1.45
C GLU A 16 -3.40 11.41 -2.35
N ASP A 17 -2.57 12.33 -1.87
CA ASP A 17 -1.44 12.90 -2.62
C ASP A 17 -0.46 11.82 -3.12
N PHE A 18 -0.28 10.72 -2.39
CA PHE A 18 0.58 9.63 -2.86
C PHE A 18 -0.05 8.85 -4.03
N ALA A 19 -1.37 8.63 -3.98
CA ALA A 19 -2.09 7.96 -5.05
C ALA A 19 -2.12 8.83 -6.31
N GLN A 20 -2.40 10.13 -6.15
CA GLN A 20 -2.36 11.11 -7.25
C GLN A 20 -0.97 11.20 -7.88
N ARG A 21 0.09 11.32 -7.07
CA ARG A 21 1.47 11.33 -7.59
C ARG A 21 1.80 10.05 -8.36
N LYS A 22 1.40 8.89 -7.84
CA LYS A 22 1.63 7.61 -8.52
C LYS A 22 0.91 7.53 -9.86
N ALA A 23 -0.33 7.98 -9.91
CA ALA A 23 -1.13 8.02 -11.14
C ALA A 23 -0.53 8.97 -12.20
N LEU A 24 0.12 10.06 -11.78
CA LEU A 24 0.73 11.05 -12.67
C LEU A 24 2.15 10.68 -13.14
N GLU A 25 2.99 10.17 -12.23
CA GLU A 25 4.42 9.96 -12.51
C GLU A 25 4.76 8.53 -12.97
N GLY A 26 3.91 7.53 -12.68
CA GLY A 26 4.08 6.12 -13.07
C GLY A 26 5.27 5.37 -12.44
N GLY A 27 6.30 6.08 -11.97
CA GLY A 27 7.49 5.54 -11.31
C GLY A 27 7.34 5.33 -9.80
N GLY A 28 8.45 4.98 -9.14
CA GLY A 28 8.52 4.86 -7.67
C GLY A 28 7.91 3.58 -7.09
N PRO A 29 7.86 3.48 -5.75
CA PRO A 29 7.34 2.29 -5.07
C PRO A 29 5.85 2.07 -5.37
N PRO A 30 5.32 0.85 -5.15
CA PRO A 30 3.89 0.64 -5.07
C PRO A 30 3.26 1.46 -3.95
N ILE A 31 2.07 1.99 -4.20
CA ILE A 31 1.28 2.74 -3.21
C ILE A 31 0.03 1.94 -2.84
N VAL A 32 -0.17 1.71 -1.55
CA VAL A 32 -1.44 1.22 -0.98
C VAL A 32 -2.16 2.42 -0.37
N TRP A 33 -3.28 2.80 -0.98
CA TRP A 33 -4.10 3.92 -0.55
C TRP A 33 -5.27 3.44 0.33
N VAL A 34 -5.20 3.79 1.62
CA VAL A 34 -6.13 3.35 2.65
C VAL A 34 -7.30 4.35 2.82
N ARG A 35 -8.43 4.03 2.18
CA ARG A 35 -9.62 4.88 2.07
C ARG A 35 -10.71 4.64 3.10
N VAL A 36 -10.34 4.20 4.30
CA VAL A 36 -11.29 4.16 5.41
C VAL A 36 -11.60 5.57 5.95
N PRO A 37 -12.76 5.82 6.57
CA PRO A 37 -13.04 7.08 7.26
C PRO A 37 -12.10 7.31 8.45
N ASN A 38 -12.32 8.39 9.21
CA ASN A 38 -11.60 8.59 10.46
C ASN A 38 -11.96 7.46 11.44
N THR A 39 -10.98 6.60 11.70
CA THR A 39 -11.16 5.36 12.46
C THR A 39 -10.14 5.34 13.59
N ARG A 40 -10.51 4.80 14.75
CA ARG A 40 -9.57 4.66 15.86
C ARG A 40 -8.46 3.69 15.45
N LYS A 41 -7.23 3.94 15.93
CA LYS A 41 -6.05 3.10 15.61
C LYS A 41 -6.33 1.60 15.71
N ARG A 42 -7.03 1.15 16.76
CA ARG A 42 -7.34 -0.27 16.96
C ARG A 42 -8.27 -0.84 15.88
N GLU A 43 -9.32 -0.11 15.54
CA GLU A 43 -10.27 -0.50 14.50
C GLU A 43 -9.60 -0.49 13.11
N LEU A 44 -8.74 0.50 12.85
CA LEU A 44 -7.94 0.57 11.63
C LEU A 44 -7.02 -0.65 11.50
N LEU A 45 -6.31 -1.02 12.58
CA LEU A 45 -5.41 -2.18 12.55
C LEU A 45 -6.17 -3.50 12.35
N ALA A 46 -7.33 -3.66 13.01
CA ALA A 46 -8.16 -4.85 12.85
C ALA A 46 -8.69 -4.99 11.41
N TRP A 47 -9.18 -3.89 10.82
CA TRP A 47 -9.57 -3.88 9.41
C TRP A 47 -8.37 -4.12 8.48
N PHE A 48 -7.23 -3.50 8.77
CA PHE A 48 -6.03 -3.65 7.93
C PHE A 48 -5.51 -5.09 7.92
N GLU A 49 -5.57 -5.78 9.07
CA GLU A 49 -5.25 -7.20 9.16
C GLU A 49 -6.13 -8.06 8.26
N THR A 50 -7.43 -7.73 8.13
CA THR A 50 -8.33 -8.44 7.19
C THR A 50 -8.03 -8.17 5.72
N MET A 51 -7.52 -6.98 5.39
CA MET A 51 -7.22 -6.58 4.01
C MET A 51 -5.81 -6.97 3.55
N LEU A 52 -4.91 -7.25 4.49
CA LEU A 52 -3.50 -7.53 4.20
C LEU A 52 -3.29 -8.66 3.17
N PRO A 53 -4.03 -9.79 3.19
CA PRO A 53 -3.88 -10.83 2.18
C PRO A 53 -4.16 -10.36 0.76
N GLU A 54 -5.19 -9.53 0.57
CA GLU A 54 -5.57 -8.99 -0.74
C GLU A 54 -4.54 -7.97 -1.24
N ILE A 55 -4.05 -7.11 -0.34
CA ILE A 55 -2.97 -6.16 -0.62
C ILE A 55 -1.72 -6.91 -1.11
N LEU A 56 -1.33 -7.98 -0.42
CA LEU A 56 -0.18 -8.80 -0.81
C LEU A 56 -0.39 -9.45 -2.18
N ALA A 57 -1.56 -10.03 -2.43
CA ALA A 57 -1.87 -10.63 -3.72
C ALA A 57 -1.83 -9.61 -4.87
N ALA A 58 -2.27 -8.37 -4.65
CA ALA A 58 -2.17 -7.29 -5.63
C ALA A 58 -0.71 -6.89 -5.89
N LEU A 59 0.10 -6.76 -4.84
CA LEU A 59 1.53 -6.49 -4.96
C LEU A 59 2.26 -7.60 -5.73
N GLU A 60 1.93 -8.87 -5.49
CA GLU A 60 2.49 -10.02 -6.22
C GLU A 60 2.13 -10.02 -7.71
N ARG A 61 0.95 -9.50 -8.07
CA ARG A 61 0.56 -9.27 -9.47
C ARG A 61 1.29 -8.09 -10.13
N GLY A 62 2.08 -7.33 -9.37
CA GLY A 62 2.79 -6.15 -9.85
C GLY A 62 1.92 -4.90 -9.90
N GLU A 63 0.78 -4.88 -9.21
CA GLU A 63 -0.02 -3.67 -9.09
C GLU A 63 0.79 -2.59 -8.35
N SER A 64 0.82 -1.39 -8.94
CA SER A 64 1.64 -0.29 -8.45
C SER A 64 0.84 0.79 -7.71
N LEU A 65 -0.49 0.76 -7.84
CA LEU A 65 -1.43 1.58 -7.06
C LEU A 65 -2.60 0.69 -6.67
N ILE A 66 -2.80 0.50 -5.37
CA ILE A 66 -3.81 -0.39 -4.80
C ILE A 66 -4.70 0.44 -3.89
N GLU A 67 -5.98 0.56 -4.22
CA GLU A 67 -6.98 1.24 -3.40
C GLU A 67 -7.71 0.22 -2.51
N VAL A 68 -7.78 0.49 -1.20
CA VAL A 68 -8.49 -0.36 -0.23
C VAL A 68 -9.47 0.47 0.59
N ILE A 69 -10.72 0.01 0.68
CA ILE A 69 -11.88 0.75 1.21
C ILE A 69 -12.42 0.10 2.49
#